data_AF-A0A352J310-F1
#
_entry.id   AF-A0A352J310-F1
#
_cell.length_a   1.000
_cell.length_b   1.000
_cell.length_c   1.000
_cell.angle_alpha   90.00
_cell.angle_beta   90.00
_cell.angle_gamma   90.00
#
_symmetry.space_group_name_H-M   'P 1'
#
loop_
_entity.id
_entity.type
_entity.pdbx_description
1 polymer ?
#
loop_
_entity_poly.entity_id
_entity_poly.type
_entity_poly.pdbx_seq_one_letter_code
_entity_poly.pdbx_strand_id
1 'polypeptide(L)' 'ENRKLTEEGAEFRSHIDGSKHFFSPEKVVDIQRIIGADIMMAFDECTPGDADYDYAKKSL' A
#
# COMPACT_ATOMS: atom_id res chain seq x y z
N GLU A 1 -0.64 14.50 6.42
CA GLU A 1 -0.64 13.36 5.48
C GLU A 1 0.39 12.35 5.97
N ASN A 2 -0.05 11.18 6.45
CA ASN A 2 0.85 10.18 7.07
C ASN A 2 1.31 9.08 6.10
N ARG A 3 1.03 9.25 4.81
CA ARG A 3 1.44 8.35 3.73
C ARG A 3 1.90 9.14 2.51
N LYS A 4 2.82 8.57 1.75
CA LYS A 4 3.28 9.03 0.44
C LYS A 4 3.29 7.83 -0.50
N LEU A 5 2.60 7.96 -1.62
CA LEU A 5 2.52 6.93 -2.65
C LEU A 5 3.51 7.27 -3.77
N THR A 6 4.24 6.27 -4.24
CA THR A 6 5.11 6.31 -5.41
C THR A 6 4.88 5.06 -6.24
N GLU A 7 5.36 5.04 -7.49
CA GLU A 7 5.30 3.83 -8.34
C GLU A 7 5.98 2.62 -7.68
N GLU A 8 6.98 2.85 -6.83
CA GLU A 8 7.70 1.77 -6.14
C GLU A 8 6.94 1.21 -4.92
N GLY A 9 5.91 1.93 -4.42
CA GLY A 9 5.11 1.50 -3.28
C GLY A 9 4.62 2.63 -2.38
N ALA A 10 4.27 2.28 -1.15
CA ALA A 10 3.73 3.21 -0.15
C ALA A 10 4.71 3.40 1.01
N GLU A 11 5.15 4.65 1.22
CA GLU A 11 5.82 5.06 2.47
C GLU A 11 4.77 5.57 3.44
N PHE A 12 4.79 5.11 4.69
CA PHE A 12 3.91 5.62 5.73
C PHE A 12 4.57 5.58 7.09
N ARG A 13 3.97 6.30 8.03
CA ARG A 13 4.40 6.32 9.43
C ARG A 13 3.51 5.40 10.26
N SER A 14 4.13 4.50 11.02
CA SER A 14 3.43 3.64 11.99
C SER A 14 2.67 4.50 13.01
N HIS A 15 1.42 4.14 13.23
CA HIS A 15 0.55 4.82 14.21
C HIS A 15 0.83 4.36 15.65
N ILE A 16 1.66 3.32 15.84
CA ILE A 16 1.98 2.75 17.15
C ILE A 16 3.20 3.45 17.77
N ASP A 17 4.27 3.61 16.99
CA ASP A 17 5.57 4.08 17.47
C ASP A 17 6.16 5.24 16.64
N GLY A 18 5.49 5.65 15.56
CA GLY A 18 5.98 6.70 14.69
C GLY A 18 7.18 6.31 13.84
N SER A 19 7.53 5.03 13.72
CA SER A 19 8.58 4.58 12.80
C SER A 19 8.12 4.72 11.34
N LYS A 20 9.08 4.88 10.42
CA LYS A 20 8.79 4.94 8.98
C LYS A 20 8.87 3.54 8.36
N HIS A 21 7.86 3.18 7.60
CA HIS A 21 7.78 1.93 6.87
C HIS A 21 7.57 2.17 5.38
N PHE A 22 8.10 1.26 4.57
CA PHE A 22 7.93 1.27 3.13
C PHE A 22 7.45 -0.09 2.65
N PHE A 23 6.27 -0.11 2.02
CA PHE A 23 5.63 -1.29 1.46
C PHE A 23 5.73 -1.24 -0.06
N SER A 24 6.55 -2.13 -0.61
CA SER A 24 6.55 -2.44 -2.05
C SER A 24 5.72 -3.69 -2.32
N PRO A 25 5.28 -3.92 -3.57
CA PRO A 25 4.56 -5.14 -3.94
C PRO A 25 5.28 -6.43 -3.50
N GLU A 26 6.60 -6.51 -3.70
CA GLU A 26 7.41 -7.68 -3.35
C GLU A 26 7.45 -7.89 -1.82
N LYS A 27 7.70 -6.82 -1.07
CA LYS A 27 7.74 -6.88 0.40
C LYS A 27 6.40 -7.29 0.99
N VAL A 28 5.30 -6.76 0.47
CA VAL A 28 3.95 -7.09 0.96
C VAL A 28 3.62 -8.56 0.72
N VAL A 29 4.00 -9.11 -0.44
CA VAL A 29 3.84 -10.55 -0.71
C VAL A 29 4.73 -11.39 0.20
N ASP A 30 5.98 -11.00 0.43
CA ASP A 30 6.89 -11.72 1.33
C ASP A 30 6.39 -11.71 2.78
N ILE A 31 5.84 -10.58 3.24
CA ILE A 31 5.23 -10.48 4.58
C ILE A 31 4.05 -11.47 4.70
N GLN A 32 3.18 -11.56 3.69
CA GLN A 32 2.07 -12.51 3.69
C GLN A 32 2.54 -13.97 3.72
N ARG A 33 3.64 -14.29 3.02
CA ARG A 33 4.28 -15.63 3.08
C ARG A 33 4.80 -15.94 4.49
N ILE A 34 5.46 -14.98 5.14
CA ILE A 34 6.02 -15.14 6.49
C ILE A 34 4.92 -15.34 7.53
N ILE A 35 3.80 -14.62 7.39
CA ILE A 35 2.62 -14.76 8.27
C ILE A 35 1.92 -16.13 8.03
N GLY A 36 2.16 -16.77 6.88
CA GLY A 36 1.57 -18.04 6.53
C GLY A 36 0.13 -17.91 6.04
N ALA A 37 -0.18 -16.85 5.29
CA ALA A 37 -1.52 -16.63 4.76
C ALA A 37 -1.94 -17.73 3.78
N ASP A 38 -3.12 -18.33 3.99
CA ASP A 38 -3.69 -19.33 3.08
C ASP A 38 -4.10 -18.72 1.73
N ILE A 39 -4.53 -17.46 1.75
CA ILE A 39 -4.91 -16.68 0.58
C ILE A 39 -4.17 -15.34 0.65
N MET A 40 -3.35 -15.06 -0.36
CA MET A 40 -2.59 -13.82 -0.45
C MET A 40 -3.30 -12.83 -1.38
N MET A 41 -3.33 -11.56 -0.98
CA MET A 41 -3.87 -10.45 -1.77
C MET A 41 -2.74 -9.72 -2.49
N ALA A 42 -3.00 -9.30 -3.73
CA ALA A 42 -2.12 -8.39 -4.44
C ALA A 42 -2.12 -7.02 -3.73
N PHE A 43 -0.97 -6.35 -3.75
CA PHE A 43 -0.88 -4.99 -3.23
C PHE A 43 -1.48 -4.01 -4.25
N ASP A 44 -2.43 -3.20 -3.81
CA ASP A 44 -3.18 -2.26 -4.64
C ASP A 44 -3.23 -0.86 -4.01
N GLU A 45 -3.59 0.13 -4.83
CA GLU A 45 -3.97 1.45 -4.36
C GLU A 45 -5.50 1.58 -4.35
N CYS A 46 -6.07 1.84 -3.18
CA CYS A 46 -7.47 2.19 -3.07
C CYS A 46 -7.66 3.70 -3.23
N THR A 47 -8.33 4.10 -4.30
CA THR A 47 -8.63 5.51 -4.58
C THR A 47 -9.66 6.08 -3.60
N PRO A 48 -9.57 7.38 -3.27
CA PRO A 48 -10.60 8.05 -2.48
C PRO A 48 -11.97 7.97 -3.15
N GLY A 49 -13.05 7.86 -2.36
CA GLY A 49 -14.41 7.77 -2.89
C GLY A 49 -14.89 9.05 -3.60
N ASP A 50 -14.20 10.17 -3.38
CA ASP A 50 -14.41 11.47 -4.00
C ASP A 50 -13.36 11.79 -5.09
N ALA A 51 -12.55 10.80 -5.51
CA ALA A 51 -11.57 10.99 -6.57
C ALA A 51 -12.24 11.39 -7.90
N ASP A 52 -11.58 12.28 -8.64
CA ASP A 52 -11.98 12.57 -10.01
C ASP A 52 -11.72 11.36 -10.93
N TYR A 53 -12.33 11.40 -12.11
CA TYR A 53 -12.24 10.32 -13.07
C TYR A 53 -10.80 10.04 -13.54
N ASP A 54 -9.99 11.09 -13.73
CA ASP A 54 -8.64 10.95 -14.27
C ASP A 54 -7.70 10.30 -13.25
N TYR A 55 -7.84 10.65 -11.96
CA TYR A 55 -7.12 9.99 -10.87
C TYR A 55 -7.57 8.54 -10.70
N ALA A 56 -8.88 8.30 -10.67
CA ALA A 56 -9.43 6.95 -10.57
C ALA A 56 -8.93 6.06 -11.71
N LYS A 57 -8.87 6.58 -12.93
CA LYS A 57 -8.33 5.88 -14.09
C LYS A 57 -6.83 5.61 -14.01
N LYS A 58 -6.05 6.52 -13.41
CA LYS A 58 -4.60 6.34 -13.26
C LYS A 58 -4.25 5.26 -12.23
N SER A 59 -5.11 5.06 -11.23
CA SER A 59 -4.88 4.12 -10.13
C SER A 59 -5.34 2.68 -10.44
N LEU A 60 -6.09 2.48 -11.53
CA LEU A 60 -6.47 1.18 -12.08
C LEU A 60 -5.31 0.53 -12.85
#